data_AF-A0A7S4JPG3-F1
#
_entry.id   AF-A0A7S4JPG3-F1
#
_cell.length_a   1.000
_cell.length_b   1.000
_cell.length_c   1.000
_cell.angle_alpha   90.00
_cell.angle_beta   90.00
_cell.angle_gamma   90.00
#
_symmetry.space_group_name_H-M   'P 1'
#
loop_
_entity.id
_entity.type
_entity.pdbx_description
1 polymer ?
#
loop_
_entity_poly.entity_id
_entity_poly.type
_entity_poly.pdbx_seq_one_letter_code
_entity_poly.pdbx_strand_id
1 'polypeptide(L)'
;VPPPRFRKTDDERWSARIADLRAFLSEYGHCLVPNDYPPNPQLAGWVKRQRWQHKLYLTDGKTSTLTEGRIRQLEGMGFVWDSHTASWEEKLRELDEYRARYGHCCVPTSYRANPRLAGWVKCQRRQYKLFKEGK
;
A
#
# COMPACT_ATOMS: atom_id res chain seq x y z
N VAL A 1 -15.21 -26.13 17.79
CA VAL A 1 -14.68 -24.79 17.47
C VAL A 1 -15.83 -23.79 17.63
N PRO A 2 -15.72 -22.75 18.46
CA PRO A 2 -16.80 -21.77 18.58
C PRO A 2 -16.91 -20.99 17.25
N PRO A 3 -18.13 -20.79 16.72
CA PRO A 3 -18.31 -20.02 15.50
C PRO A 3 -17.80 -18.59 15.72
N PRO A 4 -17.18 -17.97 14.70
CA PRO A 4 -16.78 -16.59 14.80
C PRO A 4 -18.01 -15.72 15.08
N ARG A 5 -17.96 -14.94 16.18
CA ARG A 5 -19.01 -14.00 16.57
C ARG A 5 -19.00 -12.80 15.61
N PHE A 6 -19.52 -12.96 14.41
CA PHE A 6 -19.74 -11.83 13.50
C PHE A 6 -21.00 -11.07 13.94
N ARG A 7 -20.85 -9.78 14.24
CA ARG A 7 -21.98 -8.87 14.49
C ARG A 7 -22.37 -8.24 13.16
N LYS A 8 -23.65 -8.05 12.86
CA LYS A 8 -24.16 -7.37 11.62
C LYS A 8 -23.42 -6.07 11.28
N THR A 9 -23.00 -5.33 12.31
CA THR A 9 -22.23 -4.09 12.20
C THR A 9 -20.87 -4.26 11.50
N ASP A 10 -20.31 -5.47 11.49
CA ASP A 10 -19.00 -5.75 10.87
C ASP A 10 -19.10 -5.85 9.35
N ASP A 11 -20.23 -6.32 8.82
CA ASP A 11 -20.46 -6.43 7.37
C ASP A 11 -20.84 -5.10 6.73
N GLU A 12 -21.57 -4.25 7.45
CA GLU A 12 -21.83 -2.86 7.01
C GLU A 12 -20.53 -2.06 6.94
N ARG A 13 -19.69 -2.17 7.97
CA ARG A 13 -18.36 -1.56 7.98
C ARG A 13 -17.48 -2.10 6.86
N TRP A 14 -17.48 -3.41 6.64
CA TRP A 14 -16.75 -4.01 5.52
C TRP A 14 -17.22 -3.43 4.18
N SER A 15 -18.54 -3.42 3.95
CA SER A 15 -19.14 -2.92 2.71
C SER A 15 -18.81 -1.45 2.46
N ALA A 16 -18.87 -0.62 3.50
CA ALA A 16 -18.48 0.79 3.40
C ALA A 16 -16.99 0.96 3.01
N ARG A 17 -16.09 0.16 3.58
CA ARG A 17 -14.66 0.24 3.23
C ARG A 17 -14.36 -0.28 1.83
N ILE A 18 -15.11 -1.29 1.36
CA ILE A 18 -15.05 -1.77 -0.03
C ILE A 18 -15.50 -0.66 -0.99
N ALA A 19 -16.57 0.07 -0.67
CA ALA A 19 -17.03 1.20 -1.49
C ALA A 19 -15.96 2.29 -1.58
N ASP A 20 -15.33 2.66 -0.45
CA ASP A 20 -14.24 3.64 -0.43
C ASP A 20 -13.03 3.17 -1.24
N LEU A 21 -12.67 1.88 -1.17
CA LEU A 21 -11.58 1.32 -1.97
C LEU A 21 -11.92 1.34 -3.48
N ARG A 22 -13.16 1.08 -3.87
CA ARG A 22 -13.62 1.21 -5.27
C ARG A 22 -13.55 2.65 -5.76
N ALA A 23 -13.93 3.61 -4.93
CA ALA A 23 -13.80 5.03 -5.27
C ALA A 23 -12.33 5.39 -5.51
N PHE A 24 -11.43 4.96 -4.62
CA PHE A 24 -9.99 5.13 -4.80
C PHE A 24 -9.48 4.46 -6.09
N LEU A 25 -9.89 3.22 -6.36
CA LEU A 25 -9.53 2.52 -7.59
C LEU A 25 -10.01 3.28 -8.84
N SER A 26 -11.22 3.85 -8.81
CA SER A 26 -11.75 4.64 -9.92
C SER A 26 -10.99 5.95 -10.14
N GLU A 27 -10.49 6.58 -9.09
CA GLU A 27 -9.77 7.86 -9.16
C GLU A 27 -8.31 7.67 -9.59
N TYR A 28 -7.62 6.66 -9.04
CA TYR A 28 -6.17 6.46 -9.23
C TYR A 28 -5.82 5.32 -10.19
N GLY A 29 -6.81 4.51 -10.58
CA GLY A 29 -6.60 3.33 -11.44
C GLY A 29 -5.90 2.15 -10.75
N HIS A 30 -5.66 2.22 -9.44
CA HIS A 30 -5.01 1.16 -8.66
C HIS A 30 -5.49 1.12 -7.21
N CYS A 31 -5.26 0.00 -6.51
CA CYS A 31 -5.59 -0.17 -5.08
C CYS A 31 -4.41 0.13 -4.12
N LEU A 32 -3.40 0.89 -4.57
CA LEU A 32 -2.23 1.28 -3.76
C LEU A 32 -2.54 2.46 -2.83
N VAL A 33 -3.46 2.25 -1.89
CA VAL A 33 -3.78 3.30 -0.90
C VAL A 33 -2.55 3.58 -0.04
N PRO A 34 -2.08 4.85 0.03
CA PRO A 34 -0.98 5.25 0.89
C PRO A 34 -1.27 4.97 2.35
N ASN A 35 -0.23 4.66 3.13
CA ASN A 35 -0.35 4.47 4.59
C ASN A 35 -0.87 5.73 5.31
N ASP A 36 -0.56 6.89 4.75
CA ASP A 36 -1.10 8.19 5.14
C ASP A 36 -1.82 8.77 3.91
N TYR A 37 -3.14 8.55 3.87
CA TYR A 37 -4.04 9.06 2.84
C TYR A 37 -4.99 10.07 3.48
N PRO A 38 -4.60 11.36 3.56
CA PRO A 38 -5.37 12.41 4.22
C PRO A 38 -6.81 12.57 3.73
N PRO A 39 -7.13 12.39 2.43
CA PRO A 39 -8.52 12.45 1.97
C PRO A 39 -9.44 11.41 2.62
N ASN A 40 -8.90 10.23 2.98
CA ASN A 40 -9.66 9.20 3.67
C ASN A 40 -8.80 8.38 4.65
N PRO A 41 -8.56 8.90 5.88
CA PRO A 41 -7.73 8.24 6.88
C PRO A 41 -8.30 6.90 7.35
N GLN A 42 -9.63 6.76 7.30
CA GLN A 42 -10.32 5.52 7.67
C GLN A 42 -10.03 4.39 6.67
N LEU A 43 -10.01 4.71 5.37
CA LEU A 43 -9.59 3.78 4.33
C LEU A 43 -8.12 3.38 4.52
N ALA A 44 -7.21 4.34 4.74
CA ALA A 44 -5.79 4.06 4.97
C ALA A 44 -5.57 3.08 6.14
N GLY A 45 -6.20 3.37 7.30
CA GLY A 45 -6.14 2.51 8.47
C GLY A 45 -6.74 1.12 8.24
N TRP A 46 -7.85 1.05 7.49
CA TRP A 46 -8.48 -0.23 7.14
C TRP A 46 -7.61 -1.06 6.18
N VAL A 47 -7.04 -0.47 5.14
CA VAL A 47 -6.11 -1.13 4.20
C VAL A 47 -4.90 -1.69 4.94
N LYS A 48 -4.28 -0.89 5.82
CA LYS A 48 -3.17 -1.34 6.67
C LYS A 48 -3.56 -2.56 7.51
N ARG A 49 -4.77 -2.54 8.08
CA ARG A 49 -5.29 -3.68 8.85
C ARG A 49 -5.47 -4.91 7.97
N GLN A 50 -6.01 -4.78 6.76
CA GLN A 50 -6.20 -5.93 5.85
C GLN A 50 -4.87 -6.57 5.46
N ARG A 51 -3.85 -5.77 5.13
CA ARG A 51 -2.50 -6.27 4.84
C ARG A 51 -1.91 -7.05 6.02
N TRP A 52 -2.08 -6.55 7.24
CA TRP A 52 -1.64 -7.26 8.45
C TRP A 52 -2.42 -8.55 8.69
N GLN A 53 -3.75 -8.52 8.56
CA GLN A 53 -4.61 -9.69 8.72
C GLN A 53 -4.30 -10.77 7.67
N HIS A 54 -3.93 -10.38 6.45
CA HIS A 54 -3.55 -11.32 5.40
C HIS A 54 -2.21 -11.98 5.71
N LYS A 55 -1.24 -11.22 6.23
CA LYS A 55 0.00 -11.80 6.75
C LYS A 55 -0.28 -12.82 7.85
N LEU A 56 -1.19 -12.53 8.79
CA LEU A 56 -1.59 -13.49 9.81
C LEU A 56 -2.26 -14.73 9.21
N TYR A 57 -3.13 -14.56 8.20
CA TYR A 57 -3.81 -15.64 7.51
C TYR A 57 -2.83 -16.63 6.85
N LEU A 58 -1.72 -16.14 6.31
CA LEU A 58 -0.67 -16.95 5.70
C LEU A 58 0.37 -17.52 6.68
N THR A 59 0.35 -17.09 7.94
CA THR A 59 1.34 -17.52 8.95
C THR A 59 0.81 -18.71 9.74
N ASP A 60 1.54 -19.82 9.74
CA ASP A 60 1.16 -21.00 10.50
C ASP A 60 0.99 -20.71 12.01
N GLY A 61 -0.03 -21.31 12.61
CA GLY A 61 -0.37 -21.10 14.01
C GLY A 61 -0.89 -19.70 14.39
N LYS A 62 -1.18 -18.81 13.43
CA LYS A 62 -1.81 -17.51 13.69
C LYS A 62 -3.28 -17.49 13.26
N THR A 63 -4.09 -16.71 13.97
CA THR A 63 -5.51 -16.51 13.63
C THR A 63 -5.69 -15.17 12.92
N SER A 64 -6.52 -15.19 11.88
CA SER A 64 -6.90 -14.00 11.11
C SER A 64 -8.41 -13.80 11.16
N THR A 65 -8.82 -12.54 11.03
CA THR A 65 -10.23 -12.16 10.86
C THR A 65 -10.64 -12.08 9.39
N LEU A 66 -9.69 -12.25 8.47
CA LEU A 66 -10.00 -12.40 7.05
C LEU A 66 -10.58 -13.78 6.78
N THR A 67 -11.70 -13.78 6.07
CA THR A 67 -12.28 -14.98 5.47
C THR A 67 -11.82 -15.10 4.02
N GLU A 68 -11.87 -16.31 3.47
CA GLU A 68 -11.53 -16.54 2.06
C GLU A 68 -12.39 -15.69 1.11
N GLY A 69 -13.70 -15.54 1.40
CA GLY A 69 -14.59 -14.67 0.61
C GLY A 69 -14.16 -13.20 0.61
N ARG A 70 -13.67 -12.69 1.75
CA ARG A 70 -13.16 -11.31 1.87
C ARG A 70 -11.84 -11.14 1.13
N ILE A 71 -10.97 -12.15 1.12
CA ILE A 71 -9.73 -12.18 0.34
C ILE A 71 -10.05 -12.12 -1.16
N ARG A 72 -10.90 -13.04 -1.66
CA ARG A 72 -11.30 -13.09 -3.07
C ARG A 72 -11.96 -11.79 -3.53
N GLN A 73 -12.76 -11.16 -2.67
CA GLN A 73 -13.38 -9.87 -2.98
C GLN A 73 -12.33 -8.77 -3.18
N LEU A 74 -11.30 -8.73 -2.33
CA LEU A 74 -10.19 -7.76 -2.45
C LEU A 74 -9.33 -8.05 -3.69
N GLU A 75 -8.99 -9.31 -3.94
CA GLU A 75 -8.23 -9.72 -5.13
C GLU A 75 -8.96 -9.38 -6.43
N GLY A 76 -10.28 -9.55 -6.47
CA GLY A 76 -11.11 -9.18 -7.62
C GLY A 76 -11.09 -7.68 -7.94
N MET A 77 -10.61 -6.83 -7.03
CA MET A 77 -10.40 -5.39 -7.26
C MET A 77 -8.93 -5.05 -7.54
N GLY A 78 -8.05 -6.04 -7.67
CA GLY A 78 -6.60 -5.84 -7.81
C GLY A 78 -5.95 -5.30 -6.53
N PHE A 79 -6.48 -5.65 -5.36
CA PHE A 79 -5.92 -5.20 -4.08
C PHE A 79 -4.51 -5.72 -3.87
N VAL A 80 -3.59 -4.82 -3.50
CA VAL A 80 -2.19 -5.19 -3.29
C VAL A 80 -1.89 -5.40 -1.81
N TRP A 81 -1.67 -6.68 -1.48
CA TRP A 81 -1.40 -7.16 -0.12
C TRP A 81 -0.03 -6.74 0.39
N ASP A 82 1.00 -6.76 -0.47
CA ASP A 82 2.34 -6.28 -0.12
C ASP A 82 2.57 -4.85 -0.61
N SER A 83 2.34 -3.91 0.30
CA SER A 83 2.54 -2.49 0.03
C SER A 83 4.00 -2.09 -0.17
N HIS A 84 4.96 -2.89 0.31
CA HIS A 84 6.37 -2.52 0.18
C HIS A 84 6.81 -2.67 -1.28
N THR A 85 6.52 -3.83 -1.87
CA THR A 85 6.77 -4.09 -3.29
C THR A 85 6.04 -3.08 -4.17
N ALA A 86 4.78 -2.80 -3.87
CA ALA A 86 4.03 -1.84 -4.68
C ALA A 86 4.46 -0.37 -4.51
N SER A 87 4.84 0.04 -3.30
CA SER A 87 5.42 1.37 -3.07
C SER A 87 6.75 1.53 -3.80
N TRP A 88 7.54 0.45 -3.88
CA TRP A 88 8.76 0.42 -4.67
C TRP A 88 8.46 0.64 -6.16
N GLU A 89 7.49 -0.08 -6.73
CA GLU A 89 7.08 0.08 -8.13
C GLU A 89 6.53 1.48 -8.43
N GLU A 90 5.72 2.06 -7.54
CA GLU A 90 5.24 3.44 -7.68
C GLU A 90 6.40 4.43 -7.70
N LYS A 91 7.34 4.31 -6.77
CA LYS A 91 8.50 5.20 -6.69
C LYS A 91 9.42 5.06 -7.89
N LEU A 92 9.54 3.85 -8.45
CA LEU A 92 10.23 3.63 -9.72
C LEU A 92 9.51 4.33 -10.88
N ARG A 93 8.18 4.22 -10.97
CA ARG A 93 7.39 4.92 -11.99
C ARG A 93 7.55 6.43 -11.89
N GLU A 94 7.44 7.00 -10.69
CA GLU A 94 7.68 8.42 -10.44
C GLU A 94 9.11 8.85 -10.84
N LEU A 95 10.10 7.97 -10.65
CA LEU A 95 11.48 8.23 -11.08
C LEU A 95 11.63 8.16 -12.60
N ASP A 96 10.95 7.23 -13.27
CA ASP A 96 10.93 7.13 -14.73
C ASP A 96 10.25 8.35 -15.36
N GLU A 97 9.15 8.83 -14.78
CA GLU A 97 8.51 10.10 -15.19
C GLU A 97 9.45 11.29 -15.00
N TYR A 98 10.16 11.35 -13.86
CA TYR A 98 11.19 12.37 -13.63
C TYR A 98 12.30 12.29 -14.70
N ARG A 99 12.78 11.08 -15.01
CA ARG A 99 13.79 10.87 -16.06
C ARG A 99 13.27 11.29 -17.43
N ALA A 100 12.03 10.95 -17.78
CA ALA A 100 11.41 11.35 -19.04
C ALA A 100 11.33 12.88 -19.16
N ARG A 101 11.06 13.58 -18.04
CA ARG A 101 10.97 15.04 -18.00
C ARG A 101 12.31 15.77 -18.02
N TYR A 102 13.33 15.26 -17.33
CA TYR A 102 14.60 15.96 -17.10
C TYR A 102 15.81 15.30 -17.78
N GLY A 103 15.63 14.15 -18.42
CA GLY A 103 16.70 13.39 -19.08
C GLY A 103 17.61 12.58 -18.15
N HIS A 104 17.42 12.67 -16.83
CA HIS A 104 18.27 12.01 -15.84
C HIS A 104 17.52 11.65 -14.55
N CYS A 105 18.07 10.76 -13.73
CA CYS A 105 17.50 10.38 -12.42
C CYS A 105 18.07 11.19 -11.23
N CYS A 106 18.76 12.31 -11.50
CA CYS A 106 19.38 13.16 -10.48
C CYS A 106 18.36 14.04 -9.74
N VAL A 107 17.38 13.42 -9.06
CA VAL A 107 16.36 14.13 -8.27
C VAL A 107 17.03 14.94 -7.15
N PRO A 108 16.84 16.28 -7.09
CA PRO A 108 17.32 17.11 -5.99
C PRO A 108 16.59 16.81 -4.69
N THR A 109 17.28 16.91 -3.55
CA THR A 109 16.65 16.75 -2.22
C THR A 109 15.59 17.81 -1.94
N SER A 110 15.67 18.96 -2.62
CA SER A 110 14.73 20.08 -2.54
C SER A 110 13.62 20.03 -3.60
N TYR A 111 13.45 18.92 -4.32
CA TYR A 111 12.45 18.80 -5.38
C TYR A 111 11.01 18.92 -4.85
N ARG A 112 10.46 20.14 -4.94
CA ARG A 112 9.16 20.50 -4.33
C ARG A 112 7.96 19.87 -5.02
N ALA A 113 8.07 19.54 -6.31
CA ALA A 113 6.96 18.94 -7.04
C ALA A 113 6.65 17.51 -6.57
N ASN A 114 7.66 16.79 -6.06
CA ASN A 114 7.44 15.50 -5.39
C ASN A 114 8.47 15.28 -4.26
N PRO A 115 8.20 15.81 -3.05
CA PRO A 115 9.10 15.66 -1.90
C PRO A 115 9.25 14.20 -1.45
N ARG A 116 8.24 13.35 -1.70
CA ARG A 116 8.26 11.92 -1.37
C ARG A 116 9.28 11.17 -2.24
N LEU A 117 9.30 11.45 -3.55
CA LEU A 117 10.32 10.91 -4.46
C LEU A 117 11.73 11.37 -4.07
N ALA A 118 11.90 12.66 -3.76
CA ALA A 118 13.18 13.23 -3.35
C ALA A 118 13.74 12.53 -2.10
N GLY A 119 12.90 12.33 -1.09
CA GLY A 119 13.24 11.58 0.12
C GLY A 119 13.59 10.12 -0.17
N TRP A 120 12.80 9.44 -1.01
CA TRP A 120 13.03 8.05 -1.39
C TRP A 120 14.35 7.87 -2.15
N VAL A 121 14.65 8.68 -3.17
CA VAL A 121 15.92 8.63 -3.92
C VAL A 121 17.11 8.90 -3.01
N LYS A 122 17.00 9.84 -2.07
CA LYS A 122 18.04 10.09 -1.04
C LYS A 122 18.29 8.84 -0.20
N CYS A 123 17.24 8.16 0.25
CA CYS A 123 17.36 6.90 0.98
C CYS A 123 18.04 5.81 0.14
N GLN A 124 17.67 5.64 -1.13
CA GLN A 124 18.30 4.64 -2.02
C GLN A 124 19.80 4.90 -2.20
N ARG A 125 20.21 6.15 -2.43
CA ARG A 125 21.63 6.53 -2.52
C ARG A 125 22.40 6.19 -1.24
N ARG A 126 21.78 6.40 -0.07
CA ARG A 126 22.38 6.04 1.23
C ARG A 126 22.50 4.52 1.39
N GLN A 127 21.46 3.77 1.07
CA GLN A 127 21.48 2.30 1.17
C GLN A 127 22.52 1.70 0.24
N TYR A 128 22.63 2.19 -0.99
CA TYR A 128 23.68 1.76 -1.92
C TYR A 128 25.09 2.04 -1.38
N LYS A 129 25.31 3.21 -0.76
CA LYS A 129 26.59 3.52 -0.10
C LYS A 129 26.91 2.53 1.03
N LEU A 130 25.95 2.24 1.90
CA LEU A 130 26.13 1.26 2.99
C LEU A 130 26.44 -0.14 2.46
N PHE A 131 25.71 -0.59 1.43
CA PHE A 131 25.96 -1.85 0.75
C PHE A 131 27.39 -1.92 0.17
N LYS A 132 27.86 -0.85 -0.48
CA LYS A 132 29.23 -0.76 -1.00
C LYS A 132 30.30 -0.75 0.10
N GLU A 133 29.95 -0.31 1.31
CA GLU A 133 30.80 -0.33 2.51
C GLU A 133 30.70 -1.66 3.29
N GLY A 134 29.89 -2.63 2.83
CA GLY A 134 29.70 -3.93 3.49
C GLY A 134 28.90 -3.86 4.80
N LYS A 135 28.04 -2.85 4.95
CA LYS A 135 27.19 -2.63 6.13
C LYS A 135 25.74 -2.98 5.87
#